data_AF-A0A9D3UT03-F1
#
_entry.id   AF-A0A9D3UT03-F1
#
_cell.length_a   1.000
_cell.length_b   1.000
_cell.length_c   1.000
_cell.angle_alpha   90.00
_cell.angle_beta   90.00
_cell.angle_gamma   90.00
#
_symmetry.space_group_name_H-M   'P 1'
#
loop_
_entity.id
_entity.type
_entity.pdbx_description
1 polymer ?
#
loop_
_entity_poly.entity_id
_entity_poly.type
_entity_poly.pdbx_seq_one_letter_code
_entity_poly.pdbx_strand_id
1 'polypeptide(L)'
;MVIEKCLLNCEIDKLFIVTVDNASSNDVAIGYLRKKFNPRGGLVQNGKYLHMRCMAHIVNLIVVEGLKEMNKSVERVRGLLDMWNSTYLMLDTTQNFERAFERFEEQDTNFRDELERGEGWPSVDDWANLNSNVDSKVMAIKMKEKYDKYWGDIDKMNLLMFVAFILDPRQKLKYLEFALSEMYSSEKASEMMQKLKESLYELFDEYKPTLHSTCSQSSVPTHVSLDEPQQKMKRRMQTL
;
A
#
# COMPACT_ATOMS: atom_id res chain seq x y z
N MET A 1 3.04 -19.92 -18.18
CA MET A 1 3.38 -19.41 -16.81
C MET A 1 2.42 -20.00 -15.77
N VAL A 2 2.75 -20.03 -14.48
CA VAL A 2 1.80 -20.49 -13.42
C VAL A 2 0.53 -19.64 -13.44
N ILE A 3 0.66 -18.31 -13.51
CA ILE A 3 -0.48 -17.38 -13.54
C ILE A 3 -1.43 -17.66 -14.70
N GLU A 4 -0.90 -17.89 -15.91
CA GLU A 4 -1.71 -18.21 -17.09
C GLU A 4 -2.54 -19.48 -16.89
N LYS A 5 -1.94 -20.55 -16.33
CA LYS A 5 -2.69 -21.79 -16.04
C LYS A 5 -3.80 -21.53 -15.03
N CYS A 6 -3.54 -20.75 -13.98
CA CYS A 6 -4.57 -20.39 -13.00
C CYS A 6 -5.71 -19.61 -13.65
N LEU A 7 -5.42 -18.62 -14.50
CA LEU A 7 -6.44 -17.81 -15.18
C LEU A 7 -7.32 -18.65 -16.11
N LEU A 8 -6.71 -19.59 -16.85
CA LEU A 8 -7.44 -20.52 -17.72
C LEU A 8 -8.32 -21.48 -16.92
N ASN A 9 -7.79 -22.03 -15.82
CA ASN A 9 -8.54 -22.93 -14.94
C ASN A 9 -9.71 -22.22 -14.23
N CYS A 10 -9.58 -20.91 -14.00
CA CYS A 10 -10.64 -20.08 -13.45
C CYS A 10 -11.62 -19.56 -14.51
N GLU A 11 -11.49 -19.96 -15.77
CA GLU A 11 -12.34 -19.52 -16.90
C GLU A 11 -12.41 -17.98 -17.02
N ILE A 12 -11.28 -17.31 -16.76
CA ILE A 12 -11.19 -15.85 -16.86
C ILE A 12 -10.84 -15.46 -18.30
N ASP A 13 -11.86 -15.04 -19.05
CA ASP A 13 -11.72 -14.63 -20.45
C ASP A 13 -11.21 -13.19 -20.61
N LYS A 14 -11.49 -12.32 -19.64
CA LYS A 14 -11.18 -10.90 -19.69
C LYS A 14 -10.46 -10.44 -18.42
N LEU A 15 -9.25 -9.93 -18.58
CA LEU A 15 -8.46 -9.34 -17.51
C LEU A 15 -8.62 -7.84 -17.49
N PHE A 16 -9.02 -7.33 -16.34
CA PHE A 16 -9.04 -5.90 -16.08
C PHE A 16 -7.73 -5.43 -15.45
N ILE A 17 -7.38 -6.00 -14.29
CA ILE A 17 -6.27 -5.57 -13.43
C ILE A 17 -5.62 -6.81 -12.84
N VAL A 18 -4.29 -6.78 -12.73
CA VAL A 18 -3.49 -7.72 -11.95
C VAL A 18 -2.75 -6.91 -10.89
N THR A 19 -3.03 -7.20 -9.62
CA THR A 19 -2.35 -6.59 -8.47
C THR A 19 -1.23 -7.49 -7.96
N VAL A 20 -0.02 -6.96 -7.91
CA VAL A 20 1.18 -7.71 -7.50
C VAL A 20 2.06 -6.85 -6.60
N ASP A 21 2.92 -7.48 -5.82
CA ASP A 21 3.89 -6.78 -4.97
C ASP A 21 4.89 -5.94 -5.79
N ASN A 22 5.69 -5.11 -5.12
CA ASN A 22 6.58 -4.16 -5.79
C ASN A 22 7.94 -4.82 -6.14
N ALA A 23 7.90 -5.86 -6.97
CA ALA A 23 9.07 -6.58 -7.46
C ALA A 23 9.27 -6.38 -8.98
N SER A 24 10.52 -6.20 -9.43
CA SER A 24 10.84 -5.97 -10.84
C SER A 24 10.51 -7.17 -11.75
N SER A 25 10.53 -8.39 -11.20
CA SER A 25 10.11 -9.61 -11.92
C SER A 25 8.65 -9.53 -12.38
N ASN A 26 7.82 -8.75 -11.70
CA ASN A 26 6.41 -8.61 -12.04
C ASN A 26 6.20 -7.83 -13.35
N ASP A 27 7.10 -6.92 -13.72
CA ASP A 27 7.02 -6.22 -15.01
C ASP A 27 7.16 -7.21 -16.19
N VAL A 28 8.02 -8.22 -16.05
CA VAL A 28 8.19 -9.31 -17.02
C VAL A 28 6.93 -10.16 -17.11
N ALA A 29 6.35 -10.53 -15.97
CA ALA A 29 5.13 -11.32 -15.89
C ALA A 29 3.93 -10.60 -16.52
N ILE A 30 3.76 -9.30 -16.24
CA ILE A 30 2.73 -8.46 -16.86
C ILE A 30 2.96 -8.33 -18.36
N GLY A 31 4.20 -8.14 -18.81
CA GLY A 31 4.55 -8.10 -20.24
C GLY A 31 4.16 -9.38 -20.96
N TYR A 32 4.36 -10.54 -20.33
CA TYR A 32 3.89 -11.83 -20.83
C TYR A 32 2.37 -11.90 -20.93
N LEU A 33 1.64 -11.55 -19.86
CA LEU A 33 0.18 -11.57 -19.85
C LEU A 33 -0.41 -10.64 -20.93
N ARG A 34 0.18 -9.45 -21.12
CA ARG A 34 -0.22 -8.52 -22.17
C ARG A 34 -0.10 -9.16 -23.55
N LYS A 35 1.03 -9.79 -23.87
CA LYS A 35 1.24 -10.49 -25.15
C LYS A 35 0.27 -11.65 -25.36
N LYS A 36 -0.15 -12.32 -24.29
CA LYS A 36 -1.02 -13.49 -24.36
C LYS A 36 -2.50 -13.12 -24.55
N PHE A 37 -2.99 -12.13 -23.81
CA PHE A 37 -4.41 -11.80 -23.77
C PHE A 37 -4.82 -10.74 -24.81
N ASN A 38 -3.92 -9.82 -25.17
CA ASN A 38 -4.24 -8.75 -26.13
C ASN A 38 -4.70 -9.27 -27.51
N PRO A 39 -4.06 -10.30 -28.11
CA PRO A 39 -4.48 -10.83 -29.42
C PRO A 39 -5.89 -11.43 -29.45
N ARG A 40 -6.45 -11.78 -28.29
CA ARG A 40 -7.78 -12.39 -28.17
C ARG A 40 -8.83 -11.40 -27.68
N GLY A 41 -8.49 -10.11 -27.55
CA GLY A 41 -9.38 -9.11 -26.95
C GLY A 41 -9.65 -9.34 -25.46
N GLY A 42 -8.83 -10.17 -24.78
CA GLY A 42 -9.03 -10.57 -23.39
C GLY A 42 -8.54 -9.54 -22.37
N LEU A 43 -8.28 -8.28 -22.77
CA LEU A 43 -7.85 -7.21 -21.89
C LEU A 43 -8.85 -6.07 -21.94
N VAL A 44 -9.36 -5.65 -20.78
CA VAL A 44 -10.21 -4.47 -20.66
C VAL A 44 -9.41 -3.23 -21.05
N GLN A 45 -9.98 -2.39 -21.92
CA GLN A 45 -9.34 -1.17 -22.43
C GLN A 45 -7.91 -1.41 -22.94
N ASN A 46 -7.69 -2.48 -23.70
CA ASN A 46 -6.37 -2.85 -24.24
C ASN A 46 -5.26 -2.98 -23.18
N GLY A 47 -5.65 -3.26 -21.92
CA GLY A 47 -4.74 -3.42 -20.80
C GLY A 47 -4.11 -2.12 -20.31
N LYS A 48 -4.76 -0.96 -20.53
CA LYS A 48 -4.37 0.35 -19.94
C LYS A 48 -4.14 0.24 -18.43
N TYR A 49 -4.97 -0.56 -17.77
CA TYR A 49 -5.00 -0.76 -16.31
C TYR A 49 -4.48 -2.12 -15.83
N LEU A 50 -3.86 -2.91 -16.71
CA LEU A 50 -3.52 -4.30 -16.44
C LEU A 50 -2.60 -4.49 -15.22
N HIS A 51 -1.75 -3.51 -14.90
CA HIS A 51 -0.79 -3.63 -13.81
C HIS A 51 -1.08 -2.59 -12.72
N MET A 52 -1.28 -3.07 -11.50
CA MET A 52 -1.30 -2.24 -10.31
C MET A 52 -0.41 -2.85 -9.23
N ARG A 53 0.38 -2.01 -8.55
CA ARG A 53 1.13 -2.46 -7.38
C ARG A 53 0.19 -2.65 -6.20
N CYS A 54 0.46 -3.64 -5.37
CA CYS A 54 -0.35 -3.96 -4.20
C CYS A 54 -0.26 -2.82 -3.17
N MET A 55 -1.41 -2.22 -2.87
CA MET A 55 -1.53 -1.13 -1.90
C MET A 55 -1.02 -1.53 -0.51
N ALA A 56 -1.41 -2.71 -0.03
CA ALA A 56 -0.96 -3.22 1.27
C ALA A 56 0.57 -3.38 1.32
N HIS A 57 1.17 -3.82 0.22
CA HIS A 57 2.62 -3.93 0.14
C HIS A 57 3.30 -2.55 0.15
N ILE A 58 2.75 -1.55 -0.55
CA ILE A 58 3.29 -0.18 -0.51
C ILE A 58 3.15 0.43 0.89
N VAL A 59 2.01 0.28 1.55
CA VAL A 59 1.83 0.73 2.95
C VAL A 59 2.83 0.04 3.86
N ASN A 60 3.01 -1.27 3.72
CA ASN A 60 4.02 -2.01 4.48
C ASN A 60 5.43 -1.45 4.22
N LEU A 61 5.80 -1.16 2.97
CA LEU A 61 7.09 -0.54 2.65
C LEU A 61 7.26 0.85 3.28
N ILE A 62 6.19 1.65 3.37
CA ILE A 62 6.19 2.96 4.01
C ILE A 62 6.41 2.81 5.52
N VAL A 63 5.61 1.98 6.17
CA VAL A 63 5.67 1.76 7.62
C VAL A 63 7.02 1.16 8.01
N VAL A 64 7.46 0.09 7.32
CA VAL A 64 8.75 -0.56 7.60
C VAL A 64 9.91 0.42 7.45
N GLU A 65 9.88 1.36 6.50
CA GLU A 65 10.93 2.37 6.38
C GLU A 65 10.99 3.28 7.62
N GLY A 66 9.85 3.68 8.17
CA GLY A 66 9.80 4.42 9.43
C GLY A 66 10.29 3.59 10.63
N LEU A 67 9.88 2.33 10.72
CA LEU A 67 10.22 1.45 11.84
C LEU A 67 11.73 1.16 11.93
N LYS A 68 12.48 1.21 10.82
CA LYS A 68 13.94 1.05 10.84
C LYS A 68 14.62 2.06 11.75
N GLU A 69 14.11 3.27 11.85
CA GLU A 69 14.72 4.32 12.68
C GLU A 69 14.50 4.05 14.17
N MET A 70 13.31 3.56 14.57
CA MET A 70 13.08 3.11 15.95
C MET A 70 13.97 1.92 16.33
N ASN A 71 14.20 1.00 15.40
CA ASN A 71 15.01 -0.18 15.68
C ASN A 71 16.47 0.21 16.00
N LYS A 72 17.02 1.24 15.36
CA LYS A 72 18.38 1.73 15.67
C LYS A 72 18.48 2.30 17.09
N SER A 73 17.53 3.13 17.53
CA SER A 73 17.51 3.66 18.89
C SER A 73 17.38 2.54 19.93
N VAL A 74 16.53 1.54 19.67
CA VAL A 74 16.36 0.36 20.54
C VAL A 74 17.62 -0.52 20.56
N GLU A 75 18.29 -0.71 19.42
CA GLU A 75 19.55 -1.48 19.33
C GLU A 75 20.69 -0.78 20.07
N ARG A 76 20.82 0.54 20.00
CA ARG A 76 21.83 1.30 20.79
C ARG A 76 21.63 1.13 22.29
N VAL A 77 20.38 1.20 22.78
CA VAL A 77 20.06 1.00 24.20
C VAL A 77 20.25 -0.44 24.65
N ARG A 78 19.86 -1.41 23.81
CA ARG A 78 20.09 -2.83 24.09
C ARG A 78 21.58 -3.17 24.13
N GLY A 79 22.37 -2.64 23.21
CA GLY A 79 23.82 -2.82 23.20
C GLY A 79 24.48 -2.32 24.50
N LEU A 80 24.03 -1.18 25.03
CA LEU A 80 24.44 -0.74 26.37
C LEU A 80 24.00 -1.72 27.46
N LEU A 81 22.73 -2.11 27.49
CA LEU A 81 22.21 -3.00 28.52
C LEU A 81 22.89 -4.38 28.51
N ASP A 82 23.18 -4.94 27.33
CA ASP A 82 23.83 -6.23 27.17
C ASP A 82 25.32 -6.17 27.55
N MET A 83 26.00 -5.05 27.27
CA MET A 83 27.34 -4.77 27.78
C MET A 83 27.37 -4.71 29.32
N TRP A 84 26.28 -4.24 29.94
CA TRP A 84 26.18 -4.03 31.39
C TRP A 84 25.65 -5.28 32.12
N ASN A 85 24.92 -6.16 31.41
CA ASN A 85 24.55 -7.50 31.87
C ASN A 85 25.77 -8.44 32.03
N SER A 86 26.89 -8.15 31.35
CA SER A 86 28.16 -8.87 31.52
C SER A 86 28.86 -8.54 32.86
N THR A 87 28.57 -7.38 33.45
CA THR A 87 29.10 -6.94 34.75
C THR A 87 27.97 -7.00 35.78
N TYR A 88 27.82 -8.19 36.39
CA TYR A 88 26.73 -8.65 37.28
C TYR A 88 26.29 -7.73 38.45
N LEU A 89 26.84 -6.52 38.63
CA LEU A 89 26.55 -5.65 39.77
C LEU A 89 25.51 -4.54 39.56
N MET A 90 25.02 -4.28 38.34
CA MET A 90 24.36 -2.98 38.07
C MET A 90 22.87 -3.02 37.66
N LEU A 91 22.20 -4.16 37.75
CA LEU A 91 20.77 -4.27 37.37
C LEU A 91 19.80 -3.54 38.31
N ASP A 92 20.18 -3.29 39.57
CA ASP A 92 19.31 -2.64 40.57
C ASP A 92 19.45 -1.10 40.59
N THR A 93 20.46 -0.55 39.91
CA THR A 93 20.81 0.88 39.95
C THR A 93 20.49 1.65 38.67
N THR A 94 20.10 0.97 37.58
CA THR A 94 19.92 1.59 36.25
C THR A 94 18.77 2.60 36.20
N GLN A 95 17.74 2.48 37.05
CA GLN A 95 16.58 3.38 37.02
C GLN A 95 16.89 4.80 37.54
N ASN A 96 18.01 5.01 38.25
CA ASN A 96 18.27 6.23 39.00
C ASN A 96 19.44 7.11 38.49
N PHE A 97 20.07 6.79 37.36
CA PHE A 97 21.40 7.34 37.08
C PHE A 97 21.59 7.99 35.71
N GLU A 98 20.74 8.96 35.35
CA GLU A 98 21.08 9.99 34.35
C GLU A 98 22.37 10.74 34.74
N ARG A 99 22.58 10.99 36.05
CA ARG A 99 23.75 11.72 36.58
C ARG A 99 25.02 10.90 36.80
N ALA A 100 24.98 9.57 36.78
CA ALA A 100 26.22 8.79 36.85
C ALA A 100 26.89 8.67 35.49
N PHE A 101 26.13 8.74 34.39
CA PHE A 101 26.68 8.71 33.03
C PHE A 101 27.67 9.85 32.80
N GLU A 102 27.39 11.07 33.28
CA GLU A 102 28.31 12.22 33.17
C GLU A 102 29.62 12.06 33.97
N ARG A 103 29.61 11.23 35.02
CA ARG A 103 30.78 11.06 35.92
C ARG A 103 31.61 9.81 35.63
N PHE A 104 31.07 8.85 34.88
CA PHE A 104 31.76 7.61 34.56
C PHE A 104 32.82 7.78 33.44
N GLU A 105 32.68 8.83 32.62
CA GLU A 105 33.64 9.22 31.57
C GLU A 105 35.04 9.56 32.14
N GLU A 106 35.10 10.04 33.39
CA GLU A 106 36.36 10.48 34.00
C GLU A 106 37.20 9.34 34.61
N GLN A 107 36.65 8.14 34.78
CA GLN A 107 37.28 7.10 35.61
C GLN A 107 37.89 5.90 34.88
N ASP A 108 37.50 5.58 33.63
CA ASP A 108 38.07 4.42 32.93
C ASP A 108 38.30 4.67 31.43
N THR A 109 39.56 4.98 31.09
CA THR A 109 39.99 5.27 29.71
C THR A 109 39.90 4.04 28.79
N ASN A 110 39.99 2.82 29.32
CA ASN A 110 39.92 1.61 28.51
C ASN A 110 38.50 1.34 27.98
N PHE A 111 37.49 1.78 28.73
CA PHE A 111 36.08 1.63 28.37
C PHE A 111 35.72 2.51 27.15
N ARG A 112 36.26 3.72 27.10
CA ARG A 112 36.09 4.67 25.99
C ARG A 112 36.61 4.12 24.67
N ASP A 113 37.79 3.50 24.68
CA ASP A 113 38.45 2.96 23.49
C ASP A 113 37.76 1.71 22.92
N GLU A 114 37.01 0.97 23.73
CA GLU A 114 36.24 -0.21 23.32
C GLU A 114 34.87 0.17 22.73
N LEU A 115 34.29 1.26 23.22
CA LEU A 115 33.07 1.90 22.69
C LEU A 115 33.29 2.66 21.38
N GLU A 116 34.46 3.30 21.20
CA GLU A 116 34.84 3.94 19.93
C GLU A 116 35.09 2.93 18.79
N ARG A 117 35.32 1.64 19.11
CA ARG A 117 35.41 0.55 18.13
C ARG A 117 34.04 0.01 17.67
N GLY A 118 32.95 0.37 18.35
CA GLY A 118 31.56 0.03 18.03
C GLY A 118 30.77 1.19 17.39
N GLU A 119 29.46 1.29 17.65
CA GLU A 119 28.61 2.40 17.15
C GLU A 119 28.71 3.70 18.00
N GLY A 120 29.61 3.74 18.98
CA GLY A 120 29.88 4.93 19.80
C GLY A 120 28.99 5.06 21.04
N TRP A 121 29.35 6.03 21.89
CA TRP A 121 28.61 6.37 23.12
C TRP A 121 27.26 7.01 22.78
N PRO A 122 26.13 6.53 23.33
CA PRO A 122 24.86 7.19 23.14
C PRO A 122 24.90 8.57 23.77
N SER A 123 24.67 9.60 22.96
CA SER A 123 24.76 10.99 23.42
C SER A 123 23.57 11.35 24.30
N VAL A 124 23.63 12.53 24.94
CA VAL A 124 22.47 13.13 25.62
C VAL A 124 21.25 13.18 24.69
N ASP A 125 21.47 13.31 23.38
CA ASP A 125 20.40 13.27 22.38
C ASP A 125 19.79 11.87 22.24
N ASP A 126 20.55 10.78 22.32
CA ASP A 126 20.01 9.41 22.23
C ASP A 126 19.06 9.08 23.40
N TRP A 127 19.41 9.53 24.61
CA TRP A 127 18.57 9.38 25.79
C TRP A 127 17.33 10.28 25.75
N ALA A 128 17.49 11.51 25.24
CA ALA A 128 16.37 12.40 24.98
C ALA A 128 15.45 11.86 23.87
N ASN A 129 15.99 11.20 22.84
CA ASN A 129 15.24 10.69 21.68
C ASN A 129 14.30 9.53 22.04
N LEU A 130 14.65 8.68 23.01
CA LEU A 130 13.76 7.64 23.56
C LEU A 130 12.55 8.20 24.30
N ASN A 131 12.71 9.38 24.90
CA ASN A 131 11.68 10.05 25.71
C ASN A 131 11.05 11.26 24.99
N SER A 132 11.51 11.63 23.80
CA SER A 132 11.09 12.82 23.08
C SER A 132 10.55 12.51 21.69
N ASN A 133 9.73 13.43 21.20
CA ASN A 133 9.04 13.41 19.91
C ASN A 133 10.01 13.44 18.68
N VAL A 134 11.33 13.33 18.87
CA VAL A 134 12.35 13.44 17.81
C VAL A 134 12.43 12.17 16.97
N ASP A 135 12.46 10.98 17.57
CA ASP A 135 12.41 9.71 16.82
C ASP A 135 11.10 9.57 16.04
N SER A 136 9.99 10.04 16.62
CA SER A 136 8.69 10.15 15.94
C SER A 136 8.72 11.09 14.74
N LYS A 137 9.45 12.22 14.82
CA LYS A 137 9.62 13.15 13.69
C LYS A 137 10.48 12.54 12.59
N VAL A 138 11.60 11.91 12.93
CA VAL A 138 12.47 11.25 11.93
C VAL A 138 11.73 10.10 11.25
N MET A 139 11.00 9.29 12.01
CA MET A 139 10.11 8.25 11.47
C MET A 139 9.07 8.86 10.52
N ALA A 140 8.38 9.92 10.93
CA ALA A 140 7.38 10.58 10.09
C ALA A 140 7.99 11.13 8.79
N ILE A 141 9.20 11.71 8.85
CA ILE A 141 9.93 12.18 7.68
C ILE A 141 10.25 11.02 6.74
N LYS A 142 10.78 9.89 7.25
CA LYS A 142 11.12 8.73 6.41
C LYS A 142 9.89 8.04 5.82
N MET A 143 8.82 7.91 6.59
CA MET A 143 7.53 7.44 6.07
C MET A 143 6.99 8.39 5.01
N LYS A 144 7.11 9.71 5.20
CA LYS A 144 6.69 10.73 4.24
C LYS A 144 7.51 10.69 2.94
N GLU A 145 8.84 10.60 3.03
CA GLU A 145 9.73 10.40 1.87
C GLU A 145 9.30 9.16 1.05
N LYS A 146 9.01 8.05 1.74
CA LYS A 146 8.54 6.81 1.09
C LYS A 146 7.14 6.97 0.52
N TYR A 147 6.22 7.63 1.22
CA TYR A 147 4.89 7.97 0.71
C TYR A 147 5.01 8.79 -0.57
N ASP A 148 5.83 9.84 -0.57
CA ASP A 148 5.96 10.77 -1.69
C ASP A 148 6.53 10.10 -2.94
N LYS A 149 7.44 9.13 -2.74
CA LYS A 149 7.95 8.27 -3.83
C LYS A 149 6.83 7.54 -4.59
N TYR A 150 5.76 7.11 -3.92
CA TYR A 150 4.69 6.33 -4.54
C TYR A 150 3.44 7.15 -4.85
N TRP A 151 3.06 8.10 -3.99
CA TRP A 151 1.78 8.83 -4.01
C TRP A 151 1.92 10.35 -3.82
N GLY A 152 3.13 10.89 -3.74
CA GLY A 152 3.34 12.33 -3.61
C GLY A 152 3.05 13.09 -4.90
N ASP A 153 3.25 12.44 -6.04
CA ASP A 153 2.98 13.00 -7.35
C ASP A 153 1.70 12.39 -7.93
N ILE A 154 0.62 13.19 -7.95
CA ILE A 154 -0.69 12.79 -8.46
C ILE A 154 -0.63 12.31 -9.92
N ASP A 155 0.30 12.83 -10.72
CA ASP A 155 0.46 12.46 -12.13
C ASP A 155 1.05 11.05 -12.30
N LYS A 156 1.71 10.53 -11.25
CA LYS A 156 2.27 9.18 -11.21
C LYS A 156 1.36 8.18 -10.49
N MET A 157 0.29 8.64 -9.83
CA MET A 157 -0.64 7.76 -9.14
C MET A 157 -1.43 6.92 -10.14
N ASN A 158 -1.68 5.66 -9.78
CA ASN A 158 -2.52 4.81 -10.59
C ASN A 158 -3.98 5.27 -10.48
N LEU A 159 -4.57 5.66 -11.62
CA LEU A 159 -5.94 6.17 -11.69
C LEU A 159 -6.99 5.21 -11.11
N LEU A 160 -6.71 3.90 -11.13
CA LEU A 160 -7.55 2.87 -10.51
C LEU A 160 -7.81 3.10 -9.02
N MET A 161 -6.90 3.78 -8.31
CA MET A 161 -7.10 4.13 -6.91
C MET A 161 -8.33 5.01 -6.71
N PHE A 162 -8.49 5.98 -7.61
CA PHE A 162 -9.62 6.90 -7.60
C PHE A 162 -10.88 6.21 -8.10
N VAL A 163 -10.77 5.35 -9.12
CA VAL A 163 -11.89 4.51 -9.59
C VAL A 163 -12.42 3.63 -8.46
N ALA A 164 -11.55 2.91 -7.76
CA ALA A 164 -11.95 2.08 -6.62
C ALA A 164 -12.58 2.90 -5.50
N PHE A 165 -12.04 4.09 -5.22
CA PHE A 165 -12.58 5.00 -4.22
C PHE A 165 -14.02 5.42 -4.51
N ILE A 166 -14.33 5.83 -5.75
CA ILE A 166 -15.68 6.29 -6.11
C ILE A 166 -16.68 5.16 -6.37
N LEU A 167 -16.19 3.94 -6.67
CA LEU A 167 -17.04 2.76 -6.78
C LEU A 167 -17.48 2.24 -5.41
N ASP A 168 -16.84 2.67 -4.32
CA ASP A 168 -17.38 2.49 -2.98
C ASP A 168 -18.67 3.32 -2.84
N PRO A 169 -19.84 2.70 -2.60
CA PRO A 169 -21.13 3.41 -2.53
C PRO A 169 -21.18 4.51 -1.47
N ARG A 170 -20.32 4.42 -0.45
CA ARG A 170 -20.20 5.40 0.65
C ARG A 170 -19.54 6.69 0.21
N GLN A 171 -18.71 6.63 -0.84
CA GLN A 171 -17.98 7.77 -1.34
C GLN A 171 -18.75 8.48 -2.45
N LYS A 172 -18.53 9.79 -2.58
CA LYS A 172 -19.16 10.62 -3.61
C LYS A 172 -18.07 11.29 -4.45
N LEU A 173 -18.34 11.42 -5.74
CA LEU A 173 -17.43 12.06 -6.69
C LEU A 173 -17.09 13.51 -6.29
N LYS A 174 -18.06 14.25 -5.74
CA LYS A 174 -17.85 15.61 -5.20
C LYS A 174 -16.88 15.64 -4.01
N TYR A 175 -16.87 14.61 -3.18
CA TYR A 175 -15.96 14.54 -2.04
C TYR A 175 -14.53 14.27 -2.52
N LEU A 176 -14.35 13.42 -3.54
CA LEU A 176 -13.04 13.21 -4.14
C LEU A 176 -12.49 14.50 -4.77
N GLU A 177 -13.34 15.23 -5.50
CA GLU A 177 -12.97 16.51 -6.10
C GLU A 177 -12.50 17.52 -5.05
N PHE A 178 -13.26 17.64 -3.94
CA PHE A 178 -12.87 18.46 -2.80
C PHE A 178 -11.55 18.00 -2.17
N ALA A 179 -11.39 16.70 -1.89
CA ALA A 179 -10.17 16.17 -1.27
C ALA A 179 -8.93 16.41 -2.15
N LEU A 180 -9.06 16.25 -3.47
CA LEU A 180 -7.97 16.51 -4.40
C LEU A 180 -7.61 18.00 -4.46
N SER A 181 -8.59 18.91 -4.40
CA SER A 181 -8.33 20.35 -4.37
C SER A 181 -7.66 20.84 -3.09
N GLU A 182 -7.84 20.12 -1.97
CA GLU A 182 -7.15 20.40 -0.70
C GLU A 182 -5.72 19.86 -0.68
N MET A 183 -5.49 18.69 -1.30
CA MET A 183 -4.18 18.02 -1.29
C MET A 183 -3.24 18.50 -2.38
N TYR A 184 -3.77 19.00 -3.50
CA TYR A 184 -3.03 19.37 -4.70
C TYR A 184 -3.52 20.70 -5.26
N SER A 185 -2.82 21.27 -6.25
CA SER A 185 -3.30 22.48 -6.91
C SER A 185 -4.65 22.23 -7.60
N SER A 186 -5.51 23.25 -7.60
CA SER A 186 -6.84 23.20 -8.23
C SER A 186 -6.78 22.72 -9.68
N GLU A 187 -5.76 23.13 -10.44
CA GLU A 187 -5.50 22.68 -11.81
C GLU A 187 -5.31 21.17 -11.91
N LYS A 188 -4.39 20.60 -11.10
CA LYS A 188 -4.11 19.16 -11.09
C LYS A 188 -5.31 18.35 -10.61
N ALA A 189 -6.04 18.86 -9.62
CA ALA A 189 -7.27 18.23 -9.15
C ALA A 189 -8.31 18.14 -10.27
N SER A 190 -8.53 19.25 -11.00
CA SER A 190 -9.45 19.29 -12.14
C SER A 190 -9.03 18.33 -13.26
N GLU A 191 -7.75 18.33 -13.64
CA GLU A 191 -7.22 17.43 -14.66
C GLU A 191 -7.41 15.95 -14.27
N MET A 192 -7.12 15.60 -13.02
CA MET A 192 -7.30 14.24 -12.53
C MET A 192 -8.77 13.81 -12.49
N MET A 193 -9.67 14.71 -12.08
CA MET A 193 -11.11 14.47 -12.09
C MET A 193 -11.65 14.27 -13.50
N GLN A 194 -11.11 14.99 -14.49
CA GLN A 194 -11.46 14.79 -15.89
C GLN A 194 -11.01 13.41 -16.38
N LYS A 195 -9.73 13.05 -16.19
CA LYS A 195 -9.19 11.73 -16.55
C LYS A 195 -9.99 10.59 -15.91
N LEU A 196 -10.39 10.76 -14.65
CA LEU A 196 -11.21 9.81 -13.91
C LEU A 196 -12.60 9.63 -14.54
N LYS A 197 -13.31 10.73 -14.83
CA LYS A 197 -14.63 10.69 -15.47
C LYS A 197 -14.57 10.02 -16.83
N GLU A 198 -13.60 10.40 -17.67
CA GLU A 198 -13.38 9.79 -19.00
C GLU A 198 -13.15 8.29 -18.86
N SER A 199 -12.29 7.88 -17.93
CA SER A 199 -12.00 6.46 -17.70
C SER A 199 -13.20 5.66 -17.21
N LEU A 200 -14.06 6.25 -16.39
CA LEU A 200 -15.32 5.61 -15.97
C LEU A 200 -16.29 5.45 -17.14
N TYR A 201 -16.43 6.46 -17.99
CA TYR A 201 -17.29 6.36 -19.17
C TYR A 201 -16.75 5.31 -20.14
N GLU A 202 -15.45 5.28 -20.39
CA GLU A 202 -14.81 4.23 -21.19
C GLU A 202 -15.05 2.83 -20.58
N LEU A 203 -14.94 2.68 -19.25
CA LEU A 203 -15.23 1.41 -18.59
C LEU A 203 -16.70 1.04 -18.69
N PHE A 204 -17.60 2.00 -18.48
CA PHE A 204 -19.04 1.79 -18.63
C PHE A 204 -19.38 1.32 -20.05
N ASP A 205 -18.80 1.95 -21.07
CA ASP A 205 -19.01 1.58 -22.46
C ASP A 205 -18.43 0.21 -22.83
N GLU A 206 -17.34 -0.19 -22.19
CA GLU A 206 -16.71 -1.51 -22.35
C GLU A 206 -17.54 -2.64 -21.72
N TYR A 207 -18.28 -2.34 -20.64
CA TYR A 207 -19.07 -3.32 -19.87
C TYR A 207 -20.57 -3.24 -20.11
N LYS A 208 -21.08 -2.19 -20.75
CA LYS A 208 -22.51 -2.11 -21.10
C LYS A 208 -22.84 -3.32 -21.99
N PRO A 209 -23.93 -4.06 -21.71
CA PRO A 209 -24.36 -5.12 -22.59
C PRO A 209 -24.55 -4.54 -23.98
N THR A 210 -23.85 -5.07 -24.98
CA THR A 210 -24.24 -4.82 -26.35
C THR A 210 -25.60 -5.48 -26.49
N LEU A 211 -26.67 -4.68 -26.57
CA LEU A 211 -27.98 -5.15 -26.96
C LEU A 211 -27.90 -5.62 -28.42
N HIS A 212 -27.23 -6.74 -28.67
CA HIS A 212 -27.39 -7.46 -29.92
C HIS A 212 -28.71 -8.20 -29.83
N SER A 213 -29.75 -7.48 -30.26
CA SER A 213 -30.89 -8.07 -30.94
C SER A 213 -30.38 -9.05 -31.98
N THR A 214 -30.41 -10.34 -31.66
CA THR A 214 -30.50 -11.40 -32.65
C THR A 214 -31.93 -11.91 -32.58
N CYS A 215 -32.80 -11.20 -33.29
CA CYS A 215 -34.03 -11.79 -33.80
C CYS A 215 -33.62 -12.94 -34.72
N SER A 216 -33.61 -14.15 -34.18
CA SER A 216 -33.89 -15.35 -34.95
C SER A 216 -35.35 -15.66 -34.68
N GLN A 217 -36.20 -15.42 -35.67
CA GLN A 217 -37.60 -15.86 -35.59
C GLN A 217 -37.63 -17.38 -35.45
N SER A 218 -37.89 -17.89 -34.25
CA SER A 218 -38.60 -19.14 -34.05
C SER A 218 -39.76 -18.87 -33.11
N SER A 219 -40.96 -18.87 -33.67
CA SER A 219 -42.23 -18.68 -32.99
C SER A 219 -42.57 -19.86 -32.09
N VAL A 220 -42.54 -19.68 -30.75
CA VAL A 220 -43.26 -20.50 -29.75
C VAL A 220 -43.59 -19.61 -28.53
N PRO A 221 -44.76 -19.77 -27.85
CA PRO A 221 -45.45 -18.69 -27.16
C PRO A 221 -45.04 -18.40 -25.70
N THR A 222 -45.37 -17.17 -25.33
CA THR A 222 -45.52 -16.50 -24.04
C THR A 222 -45.77 -17.39 -22.82
N HIS A 223 -44.78 -17.46 -21.92
CA HIS A 223 -44.99 -17.35 -20.47
C HIS A 223 -43.74 -16.75 -19.82
N VAL A 224 -43.79 -15.46 -19.50
CA VAL A 224 -42.74 -14.78 -18.73
C VAL A 224 -42.96 -15.15 -17.26
N SER A 225 -41.96 -15.78 -16.65
CA SER A 225 -41.86 -15.90 -15.20
C SER A 225 -40.51 -15.35 -14.76
N LEU A 226 -40.59 -14.34 -13.90
CA LEU A 226 -39.46 -13.70 -13.24
C LEU A 226 -38.81 -14.67 -12.24
N ASP A 227 -37.47 -14.65 -12.24
CA ASP A 227 -36.57 -14.89 -11.12
C ASP A 227 -36.24 -16.32 -10.65
N GLU A 228 -34.95 -16.68 -10.74
CA GLU A 228 -34.31 -17.71 -9.91
C GLU A 228 -33.00 -17.27 -9.20
N PRO A 229 -32.15 -16.35 -9.73
CA PRO A 229 -30.93 -15.96 -9.02
C PRO A 229 -31.18 -15.03 -7.81
N GLN A 230 -32.21 -14.19 -7.85
CA GLN A 230 -32.45 -13.19 -6.80
C GLN A 230 -33.15 -13.75 -5.56
N GLN A 231 -33.91 -14.85 -5.70
CA GLN A 231 -34.64 -15.46 -4.58
C GLN A 231 -33.72 -16.28 -3.65
N LYS A 232 -32.64 -16.84 -4.18
CA LYS A 232 -31.66 -17.62 -3.41
C LYS A 232 -30.84 -16.76 -2.44
N MET A 233 -30.61 -15.50 -2.78
CA MET A 233 -29.89 -14.54 -1.92
C MET A 233 -30.77 -14.01 -0.79
N LYS A 234 -32.06 -13.78 -1.05
CA LYS A 234 -33.02 -13.31 -0.04
C LYS A 234 -33.28 -14.33 1.07
N ARG A 235 -33.31 -15.64 0.74
CA ARG A 235 -33.50 -16.71 1.74
C ARG A 235 -32.30 -16.88 2.68
N ARG A 236 -31.08 -16.55 2.25
CA ARG A 236 -29.86 -16.68 3.08
C ARG A 236 -29.71 -15.59 4.13
N MET A 237 -30.36 -14.43 3.94
CA MET A 237 -30.28 -13.31 4.89
C MET A 237 -31.38 -13.34 5.98
N GLN A 238 -32.34 -14.25 5.91
CA GLN A 238 -33.42 -14.36 6.91
C GLN A 238 -33.18 -15.48 7.94
N THR A 239 -32.07 -16.21 7.82
CA THR A 239 -31.64 -17.26 8.75
C THR A 239 -30.32 -16.93 9.46
N LEU A 240 -29.96 -15.64 9.54
CA LEU A 240 -28.90 -15.11 10.40
C LEU A 240 -29.51 -14.09 11.37
#